data_AF-A0A3S5JBI7-F1
#
_entry.id   AF-A0A3S5JBI7-F1
#
_cell.length_a   1.000
_cell.length_b   1.000
_cell.length_c   1.000
_cell.angle_alpha   90.00
_cell.angle_beta   90.00
_cell.angle_gamma   90.00
#
_symmetry.space_group_name_H-M   'P 1'
#
loop_
_entity.id
_entity.type
_entity.pdbx_description
1 polymer ?
#
loop_
_entity_poly.entity_id
_entity_poly.type
_entity_poly.pdbx_seq_one_letter_code
_entity_poly.pdbx_strand_id
1 'polypeptide(L)'
;MNVKHKLLTSVLAKPSKDIEAWLQKQKLGDDTDWITGHQTVYCISPYKTGTTYLSTSFDNGVSAHEPIQYLSMKELEKDFDAFFLKRLNGLNLKLECTGFFSAYIDELVSNPIGKDLVYICILRSPSSWITSVVNYWQSPFLQAQKYEYLTELFWKPKVGLDVRNILDSNGRLTDGKAIDKLVKFYFDFTANTKKLKNMHYVDVKQLDEFIPQVASLINEIPDTRKRWQRKAREKNFVFMDENIDLEYEKLIKNIDK
;
A
#
# COMPACT_ATOMS: atom_id res chain seq x y z
N MET A 1 -0.93 13.14 -25.45
CA MET A 1 -1.70 12.92 -24.20
C MET A 1 -2.29 11.51 -24.23
N ASN A 2 -1.90 10.65 -23.29
CA ASN A 2 -2.17 9.20 -23.29
C ASN A 2 -3.68 8.90 -23.18
N VAL A 3 -4.24 7.98 -23.97
CA VAL A 3 -5.66 7.57 -23.95
C VAL A 3 -6.11 7.19 -22.54
N LYS A 4 -5.25 6.51 -21.78
CA LYS A 4 -5.49 6.15 -20.37
C LYS A 4 -5.71 7.37 -19.48
N HIS A 5 -5.00 8.47 -19.74
CA HIS A 5 -5.16 9.71 -18.98
C HIS A 5 -6.54 10.33 -19.25
N LYS A 6 -6.95 10.46 -20.52
CA LYS A 6 -8.27 10.99 -20.90
C LYS A 6 -9.41 10.18 -20.27
N LEU A 7 -9.28 8.86 -20.24
CA LEU A 7 -10.28 7.95 -19.68
C LEU A 7 -10.46 8.19 -18.18
N LEU A 8 -9.36 8.28 -17.41
CA LEU A 8 -9.38 8.52 -15.96
C LEU A 8 -9.88 9.91 -15.54
N THR A 9 -9.79 10.90 -16.43
CA THR A 9 -10.31 12.27 -16.22
C THR A 9 -11.73 12.46 -16.80
N SER A 10 -12.37 11.40 -17.29
CA SER A 10 -13.71 11.45 -17.89
C SER A 10 -14.77 10.80 -17.00
N VAL A 11 -16.04 10.99 -17.34
CA VAL A 11 -17.17 10.30 -16.68
C VAL A 11 -17.11 8.77 -16.83
N LEU A 12 -16.33 8.27 -17.78
CA LEU A 12 -16.13 6.84 -18.02
C LEU A 12 -15.06 6.23 -17.11
N ALA A 13 -14.40 7.01 -16.24
CA ALA A 13 -13.33 6.54 -15.37
C ALA A 13 -13.77 5.35 -14.49
N LYS A 14 -14.91 5.48 -13.77
CA LYS A 14 -15.44 4.40 -12.94
C LYS A 14 -15.92 3.18 -13.76
N PRO A 15 -16.80 3.34 -14.78
CA PRO A 15 -17.19 2.21 -15.63
C PRO A 15 -16.00 1.44 -16.23
N SER A 16 -14.98 2.16 -16.69
CA SER A 16 -13.78 1.53 -17.25
C SER A 16 -13.01 0.70 -16.24
N LYS A 17 -12.94 1.17 -14.98
CA LYS A 17 -12.32 0.43 -13.88
C LYS A 17 -13.14 -0.79 -13.48
N ASP A 18 -14.46 -0.69 -13.50
CA ASP A 18 -15.35 -1.83 -13.25
C ASP A 18 -15.21 -2.92 -14.32
N ILE A 19 -15.09 -2.54 -15.60
CA ILE A 19 -14.81 -3.48 -16.70
C ILE A 19 -13.42 -4.12 -16.54
N GLU A 20 -12.39 -3.33 -16.23
CA GLU A 20 -11.04 -3.84 -15.97
C GLU A 20 -11.03 -4.86 -14.82
N ALA A 21 -11.70 -4.55 -13.70
CA ALA A 21 -11.82 -5.46 -12.56
C ALA A 21 -12.61 -6.73 -12.92
N TRP A 22 -13.69 -6.61 -13.69
CA TRP A 22 -14.44 -7.77 -14.14
C TRP A 22 -13.56 -8.71 -14.98
N LEU A 23 -12.81 -8.18 -15.95
CA LEU A 23 -11.86 -8.95 -16.76
C LEU A 23 -10.75 -9.58 -15.91
N GLN A 24 -10.23 -8.86 -14.91
CA GLN A 24 -9.24 -9.40 -13.97
C GLN A 24 -9.83 -10.54 -13.14
N LYS A 25 -11.06 -10.40 -12.65
CA LYS A 25 -11.75 -11.43 -11.86
C LYS A 25 -11.94 -12.73 -12.64
N GLN A 26 -12.27 -12.65 -13.93
CA GLN A 26 -12.40 -13.82 -14.80
C GLN A 26 -11.06 -14.55 -15.05
N LYS A 27 -9.92 -13.88 -14.83
CA LYS A 27 -8.59 -14.50 -14.98
C LYS A 27 -8.09 -15.15 -13.70
N LEU A 28 -8.72 -14.89 -12.55
CA LEU A 28 -8.39 -15.55 -11.30
C LEU A 28 -9.04 -16.94 -11.29
N GLY A 29 -8.25 -17.97 -10.98
CA GLY A 29 -8.74 -19.34 -10.84
C GLY A 29 -9.76 -19.50 -9.71
N ASP A 30 -10.30 -20.70 -9.54
CA ASP A 30 -11.33 -20.98 -8.52
C ASP A 30 -10.77 -21.63 -7.25
N ASP A 31 -9.45 -21.84 -7.18
CA ASP A 31 -8.78 -22.43 -6.03
C ASP A 31 -8.87 -21.51 -4.82
N THR A 32 -9.63 -21.95 -3.82
CA THR A 32 -10.00 -21.16 -2.62
C THR A 32 -9.67 -21.84 -1.30
N ASP A 33 -9.15 -23.07 -1.32
CA ASP A 33 -8.92 -23.86 -0.08
C ASP A 33 -7.43 -24.05 0.30
N TRP A 34 -6.48 -23.98 -0.64
CA TRP A 34 -5.04 -24.11 -0.37
C TRP A 34 -4.17 -23.27 -1.31
N ILE A 35 -2.88 -23.08 -0.97
CA ILE A 35 -1.90 -22.39 -1.83
C ILE A 35 -1.44 -23.34 -2.94
N THR A 36 -1.58 -22.95 -4.21
CA THR A 36 -1.22 -23.80 -5.37
C THR A 36 0.16 -23.50 -5.96
N GLY A 37 0.84 -22.45 -5.49
CA GLY A 37 2.12 -21.99 -6.02
C GLY A 37 3.11 -21.58 -4.94
N HIS A 38 3.66 -20.38 -5.07
CA HIS A 38 4.64 -19.87 -4.10
C HIS A 38 3.97 -19.36 -2.83
N GLN A 39 4.66 -19.53 -1.69
CA GLN A 39 4.32 -18.79 -0.50
C GLN A 39 4.78 -17.33 -0.69
N THR A 40 3.83 -16.46 -1.00
CA THR A 40 4.08 -15.04 -1.25
C THR A 40 4.56 -14.34 0.03
N VAL A 41 5.64 -13.57 -0.09
CA VAL A 41 6.05 -12.58 0.91
C VAL A 41 5.29 -11.28 0.66
N TYR A 42 4.66 -10.72 1.68
CA TYR A 42 3.83 -9.51 1.55
C TYR A 42 4.48 -8.28 2.20
N CYS A 43 4.79 -7.26 1.41
CA CYS A 43 5.10 -5.93 1.90
C CYS A 43 3.80 -5.11 2.03
N ILE A 44 3.28 -4.99 3.25
CA ILE A 44 1.94 -4.45 3.55
C ILE A 44 1.95 -3.00 4.07
N SER A 45 3.02 -2.28 3.79
CA SER A 45 3.27 -0.96 4.38
C SER A 45 2.33 0.09 3.79
N PRO A 46 1.82 1.06 4.59
CA PRO A 46 0.96 2.13 4.11
C PRO A 46 1.51 2.82 2.88
N TYR A 47 0.62 3.37 2.04
CA TYR A 47 1.04 4.12 0.85
C TYR A 47 2.12 5.14 1.18
N LYS A 48 3.07 5.35 0.27
CA LYS A 48 4.15 6.35 0.39
C LYS A 48 5.25 5.99 1.40
N THR A 49 5.37 4.74 1.83
CA THR A 49 6.49 4.26 2.66
C THR A 49 7.71 3.80 1.85
N GLY A 50 7.55 3.42 0.58
CA GLY A 50 8.64 2.90 -0.26
C GLY A 50 8.35 1.57 -0.95
N THR A 51 7.13 1.05 -0.82
CA THR A 51 6.65 -0.21 -1.42
C THR A 51 6.98 -0.36 -2.91
N THR A 52 6.80 0.70 -3.71
CA THR A 52 7.13 0.68 -5.16
C THR A 52 8.62 0.46 -5.40
N TYR A 53 9.48 1.03 -4.56
CA TYR A 53 10.93 0.87 -4.72
C TYR A 53 11.32 -0.60 -4.51
N LEU A 54 10.83 -1.20 -3.43
CA LEU A 54 11.08 -2.60 -3.12
C LEU A 54 10.58 -3.52 -4.25
N SER A 55 9.34 -3.33 -4.71
CA SER A 55 8.78 -4.21 -5.74
C SER A 55 9.56 -4.16 -7.06
N THR A 56 10.01 -2.96 -7.47
CA THR A 56 10.75 -2.76 -8.74
C THR A 56 12.20 -3.24 -8.68
N SER A 57 12.66 -3.69 -7.51
CA SER A 57 13.98 -4.29 -7.35
C SER A 57 14.04 -5.74 -7.84
N PHE A 58 12.92 -6.31 -8.30
CA PHE A 58 12.79 -7.68 -8.81
C PHE A 58 12.01 -7.69 -10.13
N ASP A 59 12.03 -8.82 -10.84
CA ASP A 59 11.29 -8.97 -12.09
C ASP A 59 9.76 -8.91 -11.90
N ASN A 60 9.05 -8.35 -12.89
CA ASN A 60 7.59 -8.17 -12.82
C ASN A 60 6.79 -9.48 -12.73
N GLY A 61 7.37 -10.61 -13.14
CA GLY A 61 6.77 -11.94 -12.98
C GLY A 61 6.99 -12.56 -11.59
N VAL A 62 7.91 -11.99 -10.82
CA VAL A 62 8.28 -12.42 -9.46
C VAL A 62 7.61 -11.51 -8.42
N SER A 63 7.60 -10.22 -8.72
CA SER A 63 7.24 -9.14 -7.80
C SER A 63 6.32 -8.13 -8.48
N ALA A 64 5.30 -7.67 -7.76
CA ALA A 64 4.43 -6.60 -8.24
C ALA A 64 4.05 -5.60 -7.14
N HIS A 65 3.84 -4.34 -7.57
CA HIS A 65 3.27 -3.28 -6.74
C HIS A 65 1.77 -3.14 -7.02
N GLU A 66 0.95 -3.32 -6.00
CA GLU A 66 -0.51 -3.12 -6.07
C GLU A 66 -1.21 -3.92 -7.20
N PRO A 67 -0.88 -5.22 -7.41
CA PRO A 67 -1.50 -5.99 -8.48
C PRO A 67 -3.02 -6.09 -8.23
N ILE A 68 -3.79 -5.87 -9.29
CA ILE A 68 -5.27 -5.92 -9.31
C ILE A 68 -5.94 -5.15 -8.16
N GLN A 69 -5.33 -4.04 -7.73
CA GLN A 69 -5.72 -3.27 -6.54
C GLN A 69 -7.20 -2.83 -6.53
N TYR A 70 -7.72 -2.32 -7.65
CA TYR A 70 -9.13 -1.89 -7.72
C TYR A 70 -10.11 -3.04 -7.48
N LEU A 71 -9.86 -4.20 -8.11
CA LEU A 71 -10.65 -5.40 -7.87
C LEU A 71 -10.51 -5.86 -6.41
N SER A 72 -9.28 -5.85 -5.88
CA SER A 72 -8.99 -6.34 -4.53
C SER A 72 -9.77 -5.59 -3.47
N MET A 73 -9.76 -4.25 -3.50
CA MET A 73 -10.50 -3.45 -2.52
C MET A 73 -12.02 -3.59 -2.65
N LYS A 74 -12.55 -4.02 -3.80
CA LYS A 74 -14.00 -4.25 -3.96
C LYS A 74 -14.45 -5.60 -3.44
N GLU A 75 -13.60 -6.62 -3.53
CA GLU A 75 -13.96 -7.99 -3.22
C GLU A 75 -13.55 -8.40 -1.81
N LEU A 76 -12.43 -7.89 -1.28
CA LEU A 76 -11.99 -8.15 0.09
C LEU A 76 -12.99 -7.61 1.13
N GLU A 77 -13.70 -6.52 0.85
CA GLU A 77 -14.77 -6.00 1.71
C GLU A 77 -16.00 -6.92 1.78
N LYS A 78 -16.19 -7.78 0.78
CA LYS A 78 -17.36 -8.66 0.71
C LYS A 78 -17.09 -9.98 1.41
N ASP A 79 -15.93 -10.56 1.11
CA ASP A 79 -15.48 -11.84 1.64
C ASP A 79 -13.95 -11.87 1.57
N PHE A 80 -13.33 -11.45 2.68
CA PHE A 80 -11.88 -11.38 2.78
C PHE A 80 -11.26 -12.77 2.58
N ASP A 81 -11.75 -13.77 3.30
CA ASP A 81 -11.13 -15.10 3.36
C ASP A 81 -11.15 -15.79 2.01
N ALA A 82 -12.31 -15.84 1.34
CA ALA A 82 -12.43 -16.48 0.04
C ALA A 82 -11.65 -15.73 -1.05
N PHE A 83 -11.74 -14.39 -1.07
CA PHE A 83 -11.10 -13.62 -2.13
C PHE A 83 -9.58 -13.50 -1.94
N PHE A 84 -9.10 -13.44 -0.70
CA PHE A 84 -7.67 -13.35 -0.40
C PHE A 84 -6.91 -14.56 -0.99
N LEU A 85 -7.40 -15.78 -0.76
CA LEU A 85 -6.70 -16.97 -1.27
C LEU A 85 -6.83 -17.09 -2.80
N LYS A 86 -8.01 -16.85 -3.36
CA LYS A 86 -8.23 -16.81 -4.82
C LYS A 86 -7.26 -15.84 -5.50
N ARG A 87 -7.06 -14.67 -4.89
CA ARG A 87 -6.12 -13.65 -5.37
C ARG A 87 -4.67 -14.09 -5.24
N LEU A 88 -4.27 -14.63 -4.09
CA LEU A 88 -2.92 -15.13 -3.85
C LEU A 88 -2.54 -16.16 -4.92
N ASN A 89 -3.38 -17.17 -5.13
CA ASN A 89 -3.16 -18.22 -6.13
C ASN A 89 -3.17 -17.69 -7.56
N GLY A 90 -4.12 -16.81 -7.90
CA GLY A 90 -4.22 -16.26 -9.25
C GLY A 90 -3.08 -15.31 -9.64
N LEU A 91 -2.48 -14.64 -8.64
CA LEU A 91 -1.30 -13.80 -8.87
C LEU A 91 -0.01 -14.61 -8.90
N ASN A 92 0.10 -15.63 -8.05
CA ASN A 92 1.26 -16.52 -7.93
C ASN A 92 2.61 -15.75 -7.88
N LEU A 93 2.63 -14.65 -7.13
CA LEU A 93 3.82 -13.82 -6.94
C LEU A 93 4.67 -14.37 -5.80
N LYS A 94 5.98 -14.19 -5.87
CA LYS A 94 6.86 -14.47 -4.73
C LYS A 94 6.94 -13.28 -3.78
N LEU A 95 6.83 -12.06 -4.31
CA LEU A 95 6.76 -10.82 -3.53
C LEU A 95 5.58 -9.98 -3.99
N GLU A 96 4.79 -9.49 -3.04
CA GLU A 96 3.76 -8.51 -3.33
C GLU A 96 3.93 -7.29 -2.45
N CYS A 97 3.98 -6.10 -3.05
CA CYS A 97 4.03 -4.84 -2.31
C CYS A 97 2.70 -4.09 -2.46
N THR A 98 1.92 -4.06 -1.39
CA THR A 98 0.53 -3.61 -1.43
C THR A 98 0.19 -2.78 -0.19
N GLY A 99 -0.07 -1.51 -0.39
CA GLY A 99 -0.37 -0.55 0.67
C GLY A 99 -1.79 -0.66 1.20
N PHE A 100 -2.78 -1.13 0.42
CA PHE A 100 -4.14 -1.25 0.95
C PHE A 100 -4.27 -2.31 2.05
N PHE A 101 -3.40 -3.32 2.09
CA PHE A 101 -3.39 -4.33 3.17
C PHE A 101 -3.06 -3.74 4.55
N SER A 102 -2.52 -2.52 4.61
CA SER A 102 -2.37 -1.80 5.88
C SER A 102 -3.70 -1.56 6.62
N ALA A 103 -4.84 -1.66 5.94
CA ALA A 103 -6.16 -1.57 6.55
C ALA A 103 -6.83 -2.93 6.84
N TYR A 104 -6.12 -4.05 6.65
CA TYR A 104 -6.68 -5.41 6.80
C TYR A 104 -5.84 -6.29 7.74
N ILE A 105 -5.15 -5.70 8.72
CA ILE A 105 -4.24 -6.45 9.60
C ILE A 105 -5.00 -7.49 10.41
N ASP A 106 -6.17 -7.13 10.95
CA ASP A 106 -6.94 -8.04 11.79
C ASP A 106 -7.48 -9.22 10.96
N GLU A 107 -7.91 -8.97 9.73
CA GLU A 107 -8.35 -9.98 8.77
C GLU A 107 -7.20 -10.93 8.38
N LEU A 108 -5.99 -10.38 8.13
CA LEU A 108 -4.80 -11.19 7.85
C LEU A 108 -4.42 -12.07 9.06
N VAL A 109 -4.57 -11.57 10.28
CA VAL A 109 -4.30 -12.31 11.52
C VAL A 109 -5.33 -13.41 11.76
N SER A 110 -6.60 -13.17 11.45
CA SER A 110 -7.66 -14.18 11.61
C SER A 110 -7.66 -15.22 10.49
N ASN A 111 -7.18 -14.87 9.31
CA ASN A 111 -7.20 -15.76 8.15
C ASN A 111 -6.31 -17.00 8.38
N PRO A 112 -6.80 -18.23 8.10
CA PRO A 112 -6.06 -19.46 8.35
C PRO A 112 -4.70 -19.56 7.65
N ILE A 113 -4.57 -18.94 6.48
CA ILE A 113 -3.34 -18.93 5.69
C ILE A 113 -2.55 -17.65 5.98
N GLY A 114 -3.21 -16.50 5.96
CA GLY A 114 -2.62 -15.18 6.18
C GLY A 114 -1.75 -15.13 7.42
N LYS A 115 -2.26 -15.62 8.56
CA LYS A 115 -1.55 -15.57 9.86
C LYS A 115 -0.16 -16.21 9.87
N ASP A 116 0.12 -17.13 8.94
CA ASP A 116 1.36 -17.90 8.87
C ASP A 116 2.25 -17.48 7.67
N LEU A 117 1.83 -16.49 6.87
CA LEU A 117 2.66 -15.89 5.81
C LEU A 117 3.79 -15.02 6.38
N VAL A 118 4.74 -14.68 5.51
CA VAL A 118 5.85 -13.76 5.82
C VAL A 118 5.50 -12.35 5.33
N TYR A 119 5.75 -11.37 6.19
CA TYR A 119 5.39 -9.98 5.97
C TYR A 119 6.58 -9.05 6.12
N ILE A 120 6.55 -7.93 5.38
CA ILE A 120 7.52 -6.85 5.44
C ILE A 120 6.76 -5.54 5.75
N CYS A 121 7.26 -4.80 6.74
CA CYS A 121 6.80 -3.46 7.07
C CYS A 121 7.94 -2.45 6.93
N ILE A 122 7.84 -1.62 5.90
CA ILE A 122 8.70 -0.46 5.64
C ILE A 122 8.28 0.68 6.57
N LEU A 123 9.16 1.00 7.51
CA LEU A 123 9.01 2.07 8.48
C LEU A 123 9.46 3.40 7.89
N ARG A 124 8.74 4.47 8.22
CA ARG A 124 9.07 5.84 7.86
C ARG A 124 8.57 6.76 8.96
N SER A 125 9.28 7.85 9.24
CA SER A 125 8.79 8.80 10.26
C SER A 125 7.42 9.37 9.88
N PRO A 126 6.47 9.50 10.83
CA PRO A 126 5.15 10.06 10.59
C PRO A 126 5.19 11.41 9.88
N SER A 127 6.07 12.33 10.31
CA SER A 127 6.21 13.64 9.66
C SER A 127 6.50 13.54 8.16
N SER A 128 7.47 12.67 7.82
CA SER A 128 7.90 12.44 6.44
C SER A 128 6.83 11.71 5.61
N TRP A 129 6.13 10.77 6.24
CA TRP A 129 5.05 10.00 5.63
C TRP A 129 3.83 10.88 5.34
N ILE A 130 3.31 11.62 6.32
CA ILE A 130 2.17 12.55 6.18
C ILE A 130 2.47 13.59 5.09
N THR A 131 3.65 14.21 5.17
CA THR A 131 4.14 15.12 4.14
C THR A 131 4.08 14.45 2.75
N SER A 132 4.50 13.20 2.63
CA SER A 132 4.49 12.49 1.34
C SER A 132 3.10 12.07 0.86
N VAL A 133 2.16 11.77 1.76
CA VAL A 133 0.76 11.46 1.45
C VAL A 133 0.09 12.71 0.91
N VAL A 134 0.07 13.80 1.68
CA VAL A 134 -0.63 15.04 1.30
C VAL A 134 -0.13 15.53 -0.06
N ASN A 135 1.18 15.69 -0.26
CA ASN A 135 1.70 16.16 -1.55
C ASN A 135 1.40 15.23 -2.73
N TYR A 136 1.27 13.93 -2.52
CA TYR A 136 0.95 13.00 -3.61
C TYR A 136 -0.46 13.24 -4.13
N TRP A 137 -1.45 13.24 -3.23
CA TRP A 137 -2.85 13.45 -3.59
C TRP A 137 -3.17 14.89 -4.04
N GLN A 138 -2.32 15.85 -3.71
CA GLN A 138 -2.38 17.21 -4.26
C GLN A 138 -1.78 17.35 -5.67
N SER A 139 -1.27 16.28 -6.27
CA SER A 139 -0.73 16.37 -7.63
C SER A 139 -1.83 16.71 -8.66
N PRO A 140 -1.53 17.55 -9.68
CA PRO A 140 -2.52 17.96 -10.68
C PRO A 140 -3.21 16.80 -11.39
N PHE A 141 -2.49 15.69 -11.61
CA PHE A 141 -3.05 14.50 -12.23
C PHE A 141 -4.14 13.85 -11.37
N LEU A 142 -3.89 13.65 -10.06
CA LEU A 142 -4.88 13.03 -9.17
C LEU A 142 -6.07 13.97 -8.94
N GLN A 143 -5.82 15.28 -8.84
CA GLN A 143 -6.86 16.29 -8.76
C GLN A 143 -7.74 16.36 -10.01
N ALA A 144 -7.20 16.05 -11.19
CA ALA A 144 -7.96 15.99 -12.44
C ALA A 144 -8.81 14.72 -12.61
N GLN A 145 -8.58 13.66 -11.82
CA GLN A 145 -9.33 12.41 -11.97
C GLN A 145 -10.80 12.60 -11.58
N LYS A 146 -11.72 12.10 -12.40
CA LYS A 146 -13.16 12.11 -12.09
C LYS A 146 -13.54 11.00 -11.11
N TYR A 147 -12.75 9.94 -11.06
CA TYR A 147 -12.89 8.85 -10.09
C TYR A 147 -11.51 8.42 -9.60
N GLU A 148 -11.16 8.85 -8.40
CA GLU A 148 -9.91 8.47 -7.73
C GLU A 148 -10.27 7.35 -6.74
N TYR A 149 -10.14 6.11 -7.20
CA TYR A 149 -10.69 4.97 -6.49
C TYR A 149 -9.97 4.67 -5.16
N LEU A 150 -8.73 5.13 -4.96
CA LEU A 150 -8.08 4.98 -3.65
C LEU A 150 -8.77 5.85 -2.60
N THR A 151 -9.15 7.07 -2.96
CA THR A 151 -9.92 7.96 -2.08
C THR A 151 -11.27 7.32 -1.73
N GLU A 152 -11.98 6.81 -2.73
CA GLU A 152 -13.35 6.29 -2.54
C GLU A 152 -13.40 4.91 -1.86
N LEU A 153 -12.45 4.02 -2.13
CA LEU A 153 -12.47 2.63 -1.66
C LEU A 153 -11.52 2.35 -0.49
N PHE A 154 -10.53 3.22 -0.24
CA PHE A 154 -9.57 3.04 0.85
C PHE A 154 -9.63 4.20 1.84
N TRP A 155 -9.27 5.41 1.44
CA TRP A 155 -9.06 6.51 2.40
C TRP A 155 -10.34 6.97 3.10
N LYS A 156 -11.44 7.15 2.36
CA LYS A 156 -12.73 7.51 2.97
C LYS A 156 -13.26 6.41 3.89
N PRO A 157 -13.42 5.14 3.45
CA PRO A 157 -14.02 4.11 4.30
C PRO A 157 -13.09 3.61 5.42
N LYS A 158 -11.78 3.52 5.20
CA LYS A 158 -10.84 2.95 6.19
C LYS A 158 -10.20 3.98 7.10
N VAL A 159 -9.97 5.21 6.61
CA VAL A 159 -9.28 6.28 7.38
C VAL A 159 -10.23 7.43 7.73
N GLY A 160 -11.41 7.52 7.10
CA GLY A 160 -12.32 8.64 7.31
C GLY A 160 -11.82 9.95 6.70
N LEU A 161 -11.00 9.86 5.65
CA LEU A 161 -10.30 11.01 5.05
C LEU A 161 -10.52 11.10 3.54
N ASP A 162 -10.98 12.27 3.08
CA ASP A 162 -10.91 12.61 1.65
C ASP A 162 -9.53 13.20 1.34
N VAL A 163 -8.61 12.33 0.94
CA VAL A 163 -7.21 12.72 0.69
C VAL A 163 -7.02 13.72 -0.45
N ARG A 164 -7.99 13.87 -1.35
CA ARG A 164 -7.95 14.88 -2.42
C ARG A 164 -8.26 16.27 -1.90
N ASN A 165 -9.08 16.35 -0.86
CA ASN A 165 -9.57 17.60 -0.33
C ASN A 165 -8.85 18.03 0.95
N ILE A 166 -7.68 17.47 1.29
CA ILE A 166 -6.93 17.83 2.53
C ILE A 166 -6.54 19.32 2.55
N LEU A 167 -6.12 19.86 1.41
CA LEU A 167 -5.71 21.26 1.28
C LEU A 167 -6.70 22.06 0.44
N ASP A 168 -6.91 23.31 0.80
CA ASP A 168 -7.63 24.29 -0.01
C ASP A 168 -6.74 24.82 -1.15
N SER A 169 -7.29 25.69 -1.99
CA SER A 169 -6.56 26.32 -3.09
C SER A 169 -5.38 27.19 -2.64
N ASN A 170 -5.34 27.59 -1.37
CA ASN A 170 -4.27 28.37 -0.77
C ASN A 170 -3.26 27.49 0.00
N GLY A 171 -3.39 26.16 -0.07
CA GLY A 171 -2.52 25.21 0.63
C GLY A 171 -2.80 25.06 2.12
N ARG A 172 -3.94 25.54 2.62
CA ARG A 172 -4.35 25.42 4.03
C ARG A 172 -5.15 24.14 4.25
N LEU A 173 -5.03 23.53 5.43
CA LEU A 173 -5.83 22.37 5.79
C LEU A 173 -7.33 22.73 5.79
N THR A 174 -8.14 21.92 5.09
CA THR A 174 -9.60 22.08 5.01
C THR A 174 -10.33 21.38 6.16
N ASP A 175 -9.77 20.27 6.63
CA ASP A 175 -10.24 19.49 7.78
C ASP A 175 -9.17 19.59 8.87
N GLY A 176 -9.50 20.30 9.96
CA GLY A 176 -8.61 20.47 11.10
C GLY A 176 -8.19 19.16 11.77
N LYS A 177 -8.90 18.06 11.50
CA LYS A 177 -8.60 16.71 12.01
C LYS A 177 -7.92 15.79 10.98
N ALA A 178 -7.61 16.29 9.77
CA ALA A 178 -7.01 15.46 8.72
C ALA A 178 -5.66 14.85 9.16
N ILE A 179 -4.83 15.65 9.83
CA ILE A 179 -3.54 15.21 10.34
C ILE A 179 -3.72 14.19 11.46
N ASP A 180 -4.61 14.44 12.42
CA ASP A 180 -4.91 13.50 13.52
C ASP A 180 -5.37 12.13 13.00
N LYS A 181 -6.22 12.11 11.96
CA LYS A 181 -6.66 10.87 11.32
C LYS A 181 -5.50 10.11 10.66
N LEU A 182 -4.59 10.82 9.99
CA LEU A 182 -3.40 10.22 9.39
C LEU A 182 -2.45 9.66 10.46
N VAL A 183 -2.17 10.44 11.51
CA VAL A 183 -1.35 10.01 12.65
C VAL A 183 -1.95 8.77 13.29
N LYS A 184 -3.23 8.83 13.65
CA LYS A 184 -3.95 7.71 14.25
C LYS A 184 -3.88 6.46 13.38
N PHE A 185 -4.20 6.58 12.08
CA PHE A 185 -4.13 5.44 11.16
C PHE A 185 -2.72 4.83 11.10
N TYR A 186 -1.67 5.65 11.01
CA TYR A 186 -0.30 5.18 10.90
C TYR A 186 0.17 4.47 12.18
N PHE A 187 -0.15 5.05 13.35
CA PHE A 187 0.17 4.44 14.65
C PHE A 187 -0.63 3.17 14.89
N ASP A 188 -1.93 3.16 14.62
CA ASP A 188 -2.79 1.98 14.78
C ASP A 188 -2.30 0.84 13.88
N PHE A 189 -2.01 1.13 12.60
CA PHE A 189 -1.42 0.17 11.67
C PHE A 189 -0.14 -0.43 12.25
N THR A 190 0.85 0.42 12.58
CA THR A 190 2.16 -0.05 13.06
C THR A 190 2.04 -0.81 14.37
N ALA A 191 1.16 -0.39 15.29
CA ALA A 191 0.93 -1.12 16.53
C ALA A 191 0.28 -2.49 16.29
N ASN A 192 -0.57 -2.61 15.28
CA ASN A 192 -1.27 -3.85 14.95
C ASN A 192 -0.39 -4.84 14.18
N THR A 193 0.67 -4.42 13.49
CA THR A 193 1.56 -5.36 12.75
C THR A 193 2.22 -6.39 13.68
N LYS A 194 2.39 -6.08 14.97
CA LYS A 194 2.90 -7.03 15.98
C LYS A 194 2.01 -8.27 16.16
N LYS A 195 0.75 -8.23 15.72
CA LYS A 195 -0.17 -9.37 15.78
C LYS A 195 0.17 -10.43 14.72
N LEU A 196 0.89 -10.06 13.66
CA LEU A 196 1.36 -10.96 12.62
C LEU A 196 2.65 -11.65 13.08
N LYS A 197 2.73 -12.97 12.94
CA LYS A 197 3.82 -13.78 13.50
C LYS A 197 5.17 -13.54 12.83
N ASN A 198 5.20 -13.49 11.50
CA ASN A 198 6.43 -13.46 10.72
C ASN A 198 6.60 -12.08 10.05
N MET A 199 6.81 -11.05 10.86
CA MET A 199 6.96 -9.67 10.38
C MET A 199 8.43 -9.24 10.38
N HIS A 200 8.90 -8.70 9.26
CA HIS A 200 10.20 -8.05 9.13
C HIS A 200 10.03 -6.53 9.04
N TYR A 201 10.70 -5.79 9.92
CA TYR A 201 10.71 -4.33 9.91
C TYR A 201 11.97 -3.79 9.23
N VAL A 202 11.82 -2.75 8.43
CA VAL A 202 12.94 -2.09 7.75
C VAL A 202 12.68 -0.59 7.64
N ASP A 203 13.62 0.26 8.05
CA ASP A 203 13.50 1.70 7.78
C ASP A 203 13.63 1.96 6.27
N VAL A 204 12.82 2.87 5.73
CA VAL A 204 12.87 3.26 4.31
C VAL A 204 14.28 3.63 3.84
N LYS A 205 15.11 4.21 4.72
CA LYS A 205 16.49 4.59 4.43
C LYS A 205 17.44 3.38 4.30
N GLN A 206 17.05 2.23 4.83
CA GLN A 206 17.82 0.98 4.84
C GLN A 206 17.34 -0.02 3.78
N LEU A 207 16.40 0.37 2.92
CA LEU A 207 15.84 -0.54 1.90
C LEU A 207 16.91 -1.15 0.99
N ASP A 208 17.95 -0.40 0.62
CA ASP A 208 19.03 -0.91 -0.23
C ASP A 208 19.81 -2.05 0.43
N GLU A 209 20.06 -1.95 1.74
CA GLU A 209 20.73 -2.97 2.55
C GLU A 209 19.82 -4.16 2.85
N PHE A 210 18.50 -3.95 2.84
CA PHE A 210 17.51 -4.98 3.10
C PHE A 210 17.11 -5.80 1.86
N ILE A 211 17.24 -5.26 0.65
CA ILE A 211 16.95 -5.97 -0.61
C ILE A 211 17.60 -7.37 -0.69
N PRO A 212 18.88 -7.56 -0.32
CA PRO A 212 19.50 -8.90 -0.28
C PRO A 212 18.81 -9.89 0.67
N GLN A 213 18.24 -9.41 1.79
CA GLN A 213 17.48 -10.27 2.70
C GLN A 213 16.15 -10.67 2.07
N VAL A 214 15.46 -9.73 1.42
CA VAL A 214 14.23 -10.03 0.67
C VAL A 214 14.50 -11.04 -0.44
N ALA A 215 15.58 -10.86 -1.20
CA ALA A 215 16.05 -11.79 -2.22
C ALA A 215 16.24 -13.22 -1.68
N SER A 216 16.80 -13.37 -0.48
CA SER A 216 16.89 -14.66 0.20
C SER A 216 15.53 -15.23 0.60
N LEU A 217 14.61 -14.39 1.12
CA LEU A 217 13.27 -14.83 1.53
C LEU A 217 12.46 -15.38 0.35
N ILE A 218 12.59 -14.76 -0.82
CA ILE A 218 11.84 -15.18 -2.03
C ILE A 218 12.65 -16.07 -2.98
N ASN A 219 13.90 -16.36 -2.66
CA ASN A 219 14.85 -17.12 -3.48
C ASN A 219 14.95 -16.56 -4.92
N GLU A 220 15.32 -15.29 -5.04
CA GLU A 220 15.43 -14.56 -6.32
C GLU A 220 16.63 -13.61 -6.33
N ILE A 221 17.06 -13.20 -7.52
CA ILE A 221 18.15 -12.23 -7.68
C ILE A 221 17.57 -10.84 -7.95
N PRO A 222 17.99 -9.79 -7.22
CA PRO A 222 17.54 -8.43 -7.50
C PRO A 222 17.98 -7.93 -8.89
N ASP A 223 17.10 -7.22 -9.60
CA ASP A 223 17.44 -6.50 -10.83
C ASP A 223 17.78 -5.04 -10.50
N THR A 224 19.07 -4.76 -10.34
CA THR A 224 19.59 -3.41 -10.03
C THR A 224 19.28 -2.38 -11.11
N ARG A 225 18.99 -2.80 -12.35
CA ARG A 225 18.71 -1.88 -13.47
C ARG A 225 17.27 -1.37 -13.47
N LYS A 226 16.37 -2.03 -12.76
CA LYS A 226 14.93 -1.72 -12.70
C LYS A 226 14.53 -0.91 -11.47
N ARG A 227 15.45 -0.72 -10.52
CA ARG A 227 15.27 0.09 -9.31
C ARG A 227 14.78 1.49 -9.67
N TRP A 228 13.49 1.74 -9.45
CA TRP A 228 12.90 3.05 -9.74
C TRP A 228 12.64 3.81 -8.45
N GLN A 229 13.41 4.88 -8.25
CA GLN A 229 13.10 5.90 -7.25
C GLN A 229 12.56 7.14 -7.94
N ARG A 230 11.44 7.67 -7.44
CA ARG A 230 10.96 8.96 -7.88
C ARG A 230 11.92 10.04 -7.38
N LYS A 231 12.52 10.80 -8.30
CA LYS A 231 13.31 11.99 -7.95
C LYS A 231 12.48 12.91 -7.04
N ALA A 232 13.09 13.36 -5.94
CA ALA A 232 12.49 14.32 -5.04
C ALA A 232 12.09 15.57 -5.82
N ARG A 233 10.87 16.05 -5.58
CA ARG A 233 10.38 17.34 -6.07
C ARG A 233 10.17 18.23 -4.87
N GLU A 234 10.22 19.54 -5.10
CA GLU A 234 9.78 20.51 -4.12
C GLU A 234 8.36 20.17 -3.65
N LYS A 235 8.15 20.26 -2.33
CA LYS A 235 6.91 19.89 -1.68
C LYS A 235 6.19 21.16 -1.27
N ASN A 236 4.93 21.29 -1.69
CA ASN A 236 4.10 22.44 -1.38
C ASN A 236 3.61 22.42 0.08
N PHE A 237 3.49 21.23 0.64
CA PHE A 237 3.10 21.02 2.03
C PHE A 237 4.24 20.35 2.80
N VAL A 238 4.52 20.84 4.00
CA VAL A 238 5.50 20.25 4.91
C VAL A 238 4.85 20.13 6.29
N PHE A 239 4.84 18.92 6.82
CA PHE A 239 4.43 18.62 8.19
C PHE A 239 5.64 18.12 8.96
N MET A 240 5.88 18.71 10.13
CA MET A 240 6.98 18.37 11.02
C MET A 240 6.47 18.48 12.45
N ASP A 241 6.49 17.36 13.16
CA ASP A 241 6.16 17.27 14.58
C ASP A 241 7.12 16.29 15.25
N GLU A 242 8.09 16.84 15.99
CA GLU A 242 9.12 16.06 16.67
C GLU A 242 8.54 15.16 17.76
N ASN A 243 7.46 15.58 18.43
CA ASN A 243 6.86 14.79 19.50
C ASN A 243 6.22 13.52 18.92
N ILE A 244 5.50 13.65 17.81
CA ILE A 244 4.89 12.51 17.11
C ILE A 244 5.97 11.57 16.57
N ASP A 245 7.03 12.11 15.97
CA ASP A 245 8.12 11.27 15.47
C ASP A 245 8.82 10.52 16.61
N LEU A 246 9.09 11.17 17.76
CA LEU A 246 9.66 10.54 18.95
C LEU A 246 8.73 9.49 19.57
N GLU A 247 7.42 9.73 19.59
CA GLU A 247 6.43 8.74 20.06
C GLU A 247 6.43 7.51 19.16
N TYR A 248 6.52 7.72 17.85
CA TYR A 248 6.60 6.64 16.87
C TYR A 248 7.90 5.82 17.00
N GLU A 249 9.04 6.47 17.26
CA GLU A 249 10.29 5.76 17.55
C GLU A 249 10.19 4.87 18.79
N LYS A 250 9.47 5.32 19.83
CA LYS A 250 9.21 4.49 21.02
C LYS A 250 8.31 3.30 20.68
N LEU A 251 7.29 3.50 19.83
CA LEU A 251 6.42 2.44 19.35
C LEU A 251 7.23 1.36 18.61
N ILE A 252 8.07 1.75 17.64
CA ILE A 252 8.93 0.82 16.88
C ILE A 252 9.83 0.00 17.83
N LYS A 253 10.50 0.65 18.77
CA LYS A 253 11.38 -0.02 19.75
C LYS A 253 10.66 -1.03 20.64
N ASN A 254 9.34 -0.92 20.80
CA ASN A 254 8.52 -1.87 21.54
C ASN A 254 8.03 -3.04 20.69
N ILE A 255 8.06 -2.91 19.36
CA ILE A 255 7.62 -3.93 18.41
C ILE A 255 8.80 -4.79 17.94
N ASP A 256 10.01 -4.22 17.86
CA ASP A 256 11.24 -4.94 17.51
C ASP A 256 11.81 -5.81 18.67
N LYS A 257 11.08 -5.92 19.79
CA LYS A 257 11.42 -6.75 20.96
C LYS A 257 10.52 -7.98 21.04
#